data_AF-A0A6N7A9W5-F1
#
_entry.id   AF-A0A6N7A9W5-F1
#
_cell.length_a   1.000
_cell.length_b   1.000
_cell.length_c   1.000
_cell.angle_alpha   90.00
_cell.angle_beta   90.00
_cell.angle_gamma   90.00
#
_symmetry.space_group_name_H-M   'P 1'
#
loop_
_entity.id
_entity.type
_entity.pdbx_description
1 polymer ?
#
loop_
_entity_poly.entity_id
_entity_poly.type
_entity_poly.pdbx_seq_one_letter_code
_entity_poly.pdbx_strand_id
1 'polypeptide(L)'
;MEEKRGSYLGTYFSKETTLRLVSIAKIFSWVVVGIYSCQWLVQFVQMILSIVRGFWYGMGYTDIALSFVMLFEQPLRGAVYFIVLQVVAQALLLFMDMEDNTRRAARSAEQGGASSSLNANLPRP
;
A
#
# COMPACT_ATOMS: atom_id res chain seq x y z
N MET A 1 -6.63 23.45 -30.34
CA MET A 1 -5.70 24.02 -29.35
C MET A 1 -5.49 22.96 -28.29
N GLU A 2 -4.42 22.19 -28.43
CA GLU A 2 -4.05 21.20 -27.41
C GLU A 2 -3.53 21.95 -26.19
N GLU A 3 -4.33 21.96 -25.14
CA GLU A 3 -3.95 22.48 -23.83
C GLU A 3 -2.83 21.58 -23.31
N LYS A 4 -1.60 22.06 -23.52
CA LYS A 4 -0.35 21.48 -23.03
C LYS A 4 -0.46 21.44 -21.51
N ARG A 5 -0.96 20.31 -20.97
CA ARG A 5 -0.95 20.01 -19.54
C ARG A 5 0.48 20.23 -19.07
N GLY A 6 0.69 21.34 -18.37
CA GLY A 6 1.98 21.74 -17.85
C GLY A 6 2.53 20.57 -17.05
N SER A 7 3.51 19.89 -17.63
CA SER A 7 4.49 19.10 -16.90
C SER A 7 5.18 20.10 -15.98
N TYR A 8 4.62 20.28 -14.79
CA TYR A 8 5.21 21.13 -13.77
C TYR A 8 6.49 20.42 -13.33
N LEU A 9 7.56 20.92 -13.92
CA LEU A 9 8.98 20.57 -13.84
C LEU A 9 9.60 20.81 -12.44
N GLY A 10 8.82 20.66 -11.37
CA GLY A 10 9.24 20.69 -9.95
C GLY A 10 9.06 19.31 -9.29
N THR A 11 9.43 18.27 -10.04
CA THR A 11 8.72 16.99 -10.19
C THR A 11 9.26 15.85 -9.32
N TYR A 12 8.98 15.81 -8.01
CA TYR A 12 9.32 14.61 -7.21
C TYR A 12 8.15 13.62 -7.06
N PHE A 13 6.90 14.08 -7.05
CA PHE A 13 5.71 13.22 -7.12
C PHE A 13 4.61 13.84 -7.99
N SER A 14 4.49 13.41 -9.24
CA SER A 14 3.28 13.71 -10.01
C SER A 14 2.11 12.96 -9.37
N LYS A 15 1.07 13.69 -8.96
CA LYS A 15 -0.17 13.14 -8.37
C LYS A 15 -0.71 11.95 -9.16
N GLU A 16 -0.68 12.06 -10.49
CA GLU A 16 -1.12 10.99 -11.39
C GLU A 16 -0.23 9.74 -11.33
N THR A 17 1.08 9.89 -11.22
CA THR A 17 2.01 8.75 -11.05
C THR A 17 1.82 8.10 -9.68
N THR A 18 1.63 8.89 -8.63
CA THR A 18 1.40 8.38 -7.26
C THR A 18 0.11 7.58 -7.17
N LEU A 19 -0.98 8.09 -7.74
CA LEU A 19 -2.27 7.39 -7.78
C LEU A 19 -2.20 6.09 -8.59
N ARG A 20 -1.47 6.09 -9.73
CA ARG A 20 -1.19 4.86 -10.49
C ARG A 20 -0.37 3.87 -9.68
N LEU A 21 0.67 4.33 -8.97
CA LEU A 21 1.52 3.48 -8.13
C LEU A 21 0.72 2.83 -6.98
N VAL A 22 -0.15 3.58 -6.31
CA VAL A 22 -1.05 3.07 -5.26
C VAL A 22 -2.00 2.01 -5.83
N SER A 23 -2.53 2.24 -7.03
CA SER A 23 -3.44 1.30 -7.69
C SER A 23 -2.73 0.00 -8.06
N ILE A 24 -1.51 0.10 -8.59
CA ILE A 24 -0.64 -1.04 -8.89
C ILE A 24 -0.27 -1.77 -7.61
N ALA A 25 0.14 -1.07 -6.54
CA ALA A 25 0.47 -1.68 -5.26
C ALA A 25 -0.70 -2.47 -4.66
N LYS A 26 -1.93 -1.94 -4.76
CA LYS A 26 -3.15 -2.65 -4.36
C LYS A 26 -3.39 -3.91 -5.19
N ILE A 27 -3.24 -3.84 -6.51
CA ILE A 27 -3.39 -5.00 -7.41
C ILE A 27 -2.33 -6.05 -7.08
N PHE A 28 -1.07 -5.65 -6.94
CA PHE A 28 0.03 -6.55 -6.57
C PHE A 28 -0.20 -7.20 -5.21
N SER A 29 -0.75 -6.46 -4.25
CA SER A 29 -1.10 -7.01 -2.94
C SER A 29 -2.08 -8.19 -3.06
N TRP A 30 -3.14 -8.03 -3.86
CA TRP A 30 -4.07 -9.11 -4.15
C TRP A 30 -3.44 -10.28 -4.92
N VAL A 31 -2.53 -9.99 -5.86
CA VAL A 31 -1.79 -11.04 -6.58
C VAL A 31 -0.93 -11.86 -5.62
N VAL A 32 -0.22 -11.21 -4.69
CA VAL A 32 0.58 -11.89 -3.67
C VAL A 32 -0.29 -12.79 -2.81
N VAL A 33 -1.44 -12.29 -2.32
CA VAL A 33 -2.40 -13.12 -1.58
C VAL A 33 -2.90 -14.30 -2.42
N GLY A 34 -3.21 -14.07 -3.70
CA GLY A 34 -3.64 -15.14 -4.61
C GLY A 34 -2.58 -16.24 -4.74
N ILE A 35 -1.32 -15.87 -4.92
CA ILE A 35 -0.19 -16.81 -5.03
C ILE A 35 -0.03 -17.60 -3.72
N TYR A 36 0.04 -16.92 -2.57
CA TYR A 36 0.19 -17.59 -1.28
C TYR A 36 -1.02 -18.45 -0.93
N SER A 37 -2.23 -18.05 -1.30
CA SER A 37 -3.45 -18.86 -1.11
C SER A 37 -3.41 -20.13 -1.96
N CYS A 38 -2.99 -20.02 -3.22
CA CYS A 38 -2.83 -21.17 -4.10
C CYS A 38 -1.75 -22.12 -3.55
N GLN A 39 -0.61 -21.58 -3.12
CA GLN A 39 0.47 -22.35 -2.51
C GLN A 39 0.01 -23.07 -1.24
N TRP A 40 -0.73 -22.39 -0.37
CA TRP A 40 -1.31 -22.99 0.83
C TRP A 40 -2.28 -24.12 0.48
N LEU A 41 -3.12 -23.95 -0.54
CA LEU A 41 -4.05 -24.98 -1.00
C LEU A 41 -3.29 -26.22 -1.51
N VAL A 42 -2.21 -26.03 -2.27
CA VAL A 42 -1.34 -27.12 -2.70
C VAL A 42 -0.73 -27.85 -1.49
N GLN A 43 -0.20 -27.12 -0.50
CA GLN A 43 0.34 -27.73 0.72
C GLN A 43 -0.72 -28.48 1.53
N PHE A 44 -1.93 -27.93 1.60
CA PHE A 44 -3.05 -28.57 2.27
C PHE A 44 -3.43 -29.90 1.59
N VAL A 45 -3.51 -29.91 0.26
CA VAL A 45 -3.74 -31.15 -0.50
C VAL A 45 -2.60 -32.15 -0.30
N GLN A 46 -1.35 -31.69 -0.30
CA GLN A 46 -0.19 -32.55 -0.01
C GLN A 46 -0.29 -33.17 1.39
N MET A 47 -0.71 -32.42 2.40
CA MET A 47 -0.91 -32.95 3.76
C MET A 47 -1.98 -34.05 3.76
N ILE A 48 -3.12 -33.85 3.10
CA ILE A 48 -4.17 -34.88 2.99
C ILE A 48 -3.61 -36.14 2.29
N LEU A 49 -2.88 -35.97 1.19
CA LEU A 49 -2.28 -37.09 0.47
C LEU A 49 -1.25 -37.84 1.33
N SER A 50 -0.47 -37.13 2.15
CA SER A 50 0.48 -37.74 3.09
C SER A 50 -0.22 -38.59 4.15
N ILE A 51 -1.39 -38.15 4.65
CA ILE A 51 -2.21 -38.91 5.59
C ILE A 51 -2.76 -40.17 4.91
N VAL A 52 -3.34 -40.04 3.71
CA VAL A 52 -3.91 -41.18 2.96
C VAL A 52 -2.84 -42.22 2.60
N ARG A 53 -1.62 -41.78 2.31
CA ARG A 53 -0.48 -42.67 2.02
C ARG A 53 0.12 -43.34 3.26
N GLY A 54 -0.38 -43.02 4.45
CA GLY A 54 0.14 -43.59 5.70
C GLY A 54 1.51 -43.06 6.10
N PHE A 55 1.97 -41.93 5.55
CA PHE A 55 3.29 -41.36 5.86
C PHE A 55 3.43 -41.00 7.35
N TRP A 56 2.30 -40.79 8.03
CA TRP A 56 2.22 -40.41 9.43
C TRP A 56 2.24 -41.63 10.38
N TYR A 57 2.20 -42.84 9.84
CA TYR A 57 2.25 -44.07 10.61
C TYR A 57 3.67 -44.31 11.12
N GLY A 58 3.88 -44.11 12.43
CA GLY A 58 5.20 -44.22 13.08
C GLY A 58 5.91 -42.89 13.36
N MET A 59 5.30 -41.75 13.01
CA MET A 59 5.83 -40.42 13.34
C MET A 59 5.47 -40.03 14.78
N GLY A 60 6.34 -39.25 15.44
CA GLY A 60 6.05 -38.76 16.79
C GLY A 60 4.93 -37.72 16.78
N TYR A 61 4.18 -37.61 17.89
CA TYR A 61 3.14 -36.58 18.03
C TYR A 61 3.68 -35.15 17.85
N THR A 62 4.94 -34.92 18.22
CA THR A 62 5.64 -33.64 18.02
C THR A 62 5.84 -33.32 16.54
N ASP A 63 6.19 -34.31 15.71
CA ASP A 63 6.43 -34.12 14.27
C ASP A 63 5.13 -33.80 13.52
N ILE A 64 4.04 -34.44 13.95
CA ILE A 64 2.69 -34.16 13.47
C ILE A 64 2.29 -32.72 13.83
N ALA A 65 2.47 -32.31 15.09
CA ALA A 65 2.17 -30.94 15.53
C ALA A 65 2.99 -29.91 14.75
N LEU A 66 4.28 -30.17 14.53
CA LEU A 66 5.15 -29.29 13.74
C LEU A 66 4.67 -29.14 12.30
N SER A 67 4.20 -30.23 11.68
CA SER A 67 3.63 -30.21 10.32
C SER A 67 2.40 -29.29 10.22
N PHE A 68 1.53 -29.30 11.24
CA PHE A 68 0.40 -28.38 11.31
C PHE A 68 0.85 -26.93 11.52
N VAL A 69 1.83 -26.69 12.39
CA VAL A 69 2.37 -25.33 12.60
C VAL A 69 2.94 -24.77 11.29
N MET A 70 3.70 -25.57 10.55
CA MET A 70 4.26 -25.15 9.26
C MET A 70 3.18 -24.81 8.22
N LEU A 71 2.06 -25.56 8.22
CA LEU A 71 0.92 -25.28 7.34
C LEU A 71 0.29 -23.90 7.61
N PHE A 72 0.25 -23.46 8.88
CA PHE A 72 -0.28 -22.15 9.25
C PHE A 72 0.74 -21.02 9.14
N GLU A 73 2.04 -21.30 9.24
CA GLU A 73 3.07 -20.27 9.09
C GLU A 73 3.06 -19.64 7.70
N GLN A 74 2.82 -20.45 6.66
CA GLN A 74 2.85 -20.00 5.27
C GLN A 74 1.79 -18.95 4.91
N PRO A 75 0.48 -19.12 5.23
CA PRO A 75 -0.52 -18.09 4.99
C PRO A 75 -0.26 -16.85 5.86
N LEU A 76 0.32 -17.03 7.06
CA LEU A 76 0.69 -15.92 7.93
C LEU A 76 1.77 -15.04 7.29
N ARG A 77 2.77 -15.66 6.65
CA ARG A 77 3.79 -14.95 5.87
C ARG A 77 3.18 -14.20 4.68
N GLY A 78 2.26 -14.83 3.95
CA GLY A 78 1.51 -14.18 2.86
C GLY A 78 0.69 -12.98 3.34
N ALA A 79 0.02 -13.11 4.49
CA ALA A 79 -0.74 -12.03 5.12
C ALA A 79 0.16 -10.85 5.54
N VAL A 80 1.36 -11.13 6.08
CA VAL A 80 2.34 -10.08 6.40
C VAL A 80 2.73 -9.30 5.14
N TYR A 81 3.05 -9.98 4.03
CA TYR A 81 3.39 -9.28 2.78
C TYR A 81 2.23 -8.43 2.24
N PHE A 82 0.99 -8.93 2.33
CA PHE A 82 -0.22 -8.18 1.97
C PHE A 82 -0.38 -6.90 2.81
N ILE A 83 -0.25 -7.04 4.14
CA ILE A 83 -0.36 -5.91 5.06
C ILE A 83 0.74 -4.88 4.79
N VAL A 84 1.99 -5.32 4.59
CA VAL A 84 3.11 -4.41 4.28
C VAL A 84 2.83 -3.63 3.00
N LEU A 85 2.41 -4.29 1.92
CA LEU A 85 2.07 -3.62 0.66
C LEU A 85 0.91 -2.63 0.83
N GLN A 86 -0.09 -2.98 1.64
CA GLN A 86 -1.22 -2.11 1.93
C GLN A 86 -0.80 -0.87 2.75
N VAL A 87 0.08 -1.05 3.75
CA VAL A 87 0.64 0.04 4.55
C VAL A 87 1.48 0.98 3.68
N VAL A 88 2.32 0.44 2.78
CA VAL A 88 3.08 1.25 1.83
C VAL A 88 2.16 2.06 0.92
N ALA A 89 1.08 1.45 0.41
CA ALA A 89 0.10 2.15 -0.40
C ALA A 89 -0.61 3.28 0.37
N GLN A 90 -0.93 3.08 1.65
CA GLN A 90 -1.52 4.12 2.50
C GLN A 90 -0.52 5.22 2.84
N ALA A 91 0.74 4.88 3.12
CA ALA A 91 1.79 5.85 3.40
C ALA A 91 2.01 6.79 2.20
N LEU A 92 2.00 6.26 0.97
CA LEU A 92 2.10 7.07 -0.25
C LEU A 92 0.94 8.06 -0.40
N LEU A 93 -0.29 7.64 -0.06
CA LEU A 93 -1.45 8.53 -0.08
C LEU A 93 -1.33 9.64 0.97
N LEU A 94 -0.91 9.29 2.19
CA LEU A 94 -0.71 10.26 3.27
C LEU A 94 0.32 11.33 2.88
N PHE A 95 1.45 10.93 2.30
CA PHE A 95 2.48 11.86 1.82
C PHE A 95 1.94 12.83 0.77
N MET A 96 1.13 12.33 -0.18
CA MET A 96 0.49 13.16 -1.19
C MET A 96 -0.48 14.19 -0.57
N ASP A 97 -1.27 13.78 0.42
CA ASP A 97 -2.20 14.69 1.11
C ASP A 97 -1.46 15.77 1.92
N MET A 98 -0.34 15.42 2.55
CA MET A 98 0.53 16.37 3.25
C MET A 98 1.16 17.39 2.30
N GLU A 99 1.61 16.96 1.12
CA GLU A 99 2.17 17.86 0.10
C GLU A 99 1.11 18.84 -0.43
N ASP A 100 -0.08 18.34 -0.77
CA ASP A 100 -1.16 19.18 -1.28
C ASP A 100 -1.64 20.21 -0.23
N ASN A 101 -1.70 19.83 1.05
CA ASN A 101 -2.03 20.74 2.16
C ASN A 101 -0.95 21.80 2.39
N THR A 102 0.33 21.43 2.35
CA THR A 102 1.44 22.37 2.50
C THR A 102 1.45 23.39 1.35
N ARG A 103 1.20 22.95 0.12
CA ARG A 103 1.14 23.82 -1.06
C ARG A 103 -0.10 24.72 -1.07
N ARG A 104 -1.21 24.28 -0.47
CA ARG A 104 -2.40 25.14 -0.25
C ARG A 104 -2.12 26.18 0.82
N ALA A 105 -1.52 25.80 1.94
CA ALA A 105 -1.16 26.71 3.02
C ALA A 105 -0.19 27.82 2.56
N ALA A 106 0.81 27.48 1.74
CA ALA A 106 1.73 28.46 1.16
C ALA A 106 1.01 29.49 0.26
N ARG A 107 0.07 29.03 -0.58
CA ARG A 107 -0.73 29.92 -1.44
C ARG A 107 -1.68 30.83 -0.64
N SER A 108 -2.27 30.31 0.44
CA SER A 108 -3.11 31.12 1.34
C SER A 108 -2.31 32.17 2.10
N ALA A 109 -1.06 31.87 2.47
CA ALA A 109 -0.16 32.83 3.12
C ALA A 109 0.20 34.01 2.20
N GLU A 110 0.46 33.75 0.91
CA GLU A 110 0.74 34.80 -0.08
C GLU A 110 -0.47 35.72 -0.33
N GLN A 111 -1.69 35.16 -0.41
CA GLN A 111 -2.92 35.95 -0.59
C GLN A 111 -3.30 36.77 0.66
N GLY A 112 -2.99 36.27 1.86
CA GLY A 112 -3.14 37.01 3.12
C GLY A 112 -2.20 38.23 3.22
N GLY A 113 -0.99 38.12 2.67
CA GLY A 113 -0.05 39.25 2.57
C GLY A 113 -0.50 40.32 1.56
N ALA A 114 -1.04 39.90 0.42
CA ALA A 114 -1.49 40.82 -0.64
C ALA A 114 -2.77 41.59 -0.29
N SER A 115 -3.65 41.03 0.55
CA SER A 115 -4.87 41.71 1.02
C SER A 115 -4.59 42.71 2.15
N SER A 116 -3.55 42.46 2.96
CA SER A 116 -3.09 43.40 4.00
C SER A 116 -2.44 44.66 3.42
N SER A 117 -1.67 44.52 2.32
CA SER A 117 -1.07 45.67 1.64
C SER A 117 -2.08 46.52 0.87
N LEU A 118 -3.18 45.93 0.38
CA LEU A 118 -4.25 46.67 -0.30
C LEU A 118 -5.07 47.53 0.67
N ASN A 119 -5.28 47.07 1.91
CA ASN A 119 -6.05 47.79 2.94
C ASN A 119 -5.24 48.91 3.62
N ALA A 120 -3.90 48.88 3.55
CA ALA A 120 -3.04 49.92 4.11
C ALA A 120 -3.03 51.23 3.29
N ASN A 121 -3.56 51.22 2.06
CA ASN A 121 -3.48 52.34 1.12
C ASN A 121 -4.82 53.05 0.87
N LEU A 122 -5.86 52.75 1.66
CA LEU A 122 -7.12 53.47 1.61
C LEU A 122 -7.04 54.73 2.48
N PRO A 123 -7.30 55.93 1.93
CA PRO A 123 -7.33 57.16 2.72
C PRO A 123 -8.45 57.05 3.76
N ARG A 124 -8.07 57.17 5.04
CA ARG A 124 -9.04 57.17 6.13
C ARG A 124 -9.80 58.50 6.11
N PRO A 125 -11.14 58.48 6.27
CA PRO A 125 -11.97 59.68 6.29
C PRO A 125 -11.68 60.58 7.50
#